data_AF-A0A8J2KA56-F1
#
_entry.id   AF-A0A8J2KA56-F1
#
_cell.length_a   1.000
_cell.length_b   1.000
_cell.length_c   1.000
_cell.angle_alpha   90.00
_cell.angle_beta   90.00
_cell.angle_gamma   90.00
#
_symmetry.space_group_name_H-M   'P 1'
#
loop_
_entity.id
_entity.type
_entity.pdbx_description
1 polymer ?
#
loop_
_entity_poly.entity_id
_entity_poly.type
_entity_poly.pdbx_seq_one_letter_code
_entity_poly.pdbx_strand_id
1 'polypeptide(L)'
;TDCFDYFVWSCIVASVILIGVALQSFKLAFDFLFLFVNQTVRGKWSKLSPWLAISLIAPVILSIYYQSYVTSDVISPARTTQIENAQELFLKRNFKLMVAVFPKETAMDFKIAFGQRGLEFSHKYFEIEEILQNMSPSSAEERARLAAKHESKGAILVDKSKADYALAMTRYLYPHLKCNVVKEDWVEYWDTWMIKSLLADRMYVTKFRLMQAGFYPFWDSLTRYQRLYFSKAKAHGILDMGFKPLNLFSTIWVVFKLYLIMITISVLSFTVEMFLRLVTTQMIRVLIDVSHPDLV
;
A
#
# COMPACT_ATOMS: atom_id res chain seq x y z
N THR A 1 2.40 -8.11 -4.11
CA THR A 1 1.71 -8.53 -2.87
C THR A 1 0.41 -7.80 -2.83
N ASP A 2 -0.71 -8.50 -2.69
CA ASP A 2 -2.02 -7.86 -2.66
C ASP A 2 -2.18 -6.97 -1.41
N CYS A 3 -2.98 -5.91 -1.53
CA CYS A 3 -3.21 -4.93 -0.45
C CYS A 3 -3.73 -5.57 0.85
N PHE A 4 -4.61 -6.54 0.70
CA PHE A 4 -5.21 -7.30 1.78
C PHE A 4 -5.05 -8.77 1.48
N ASP A 5 -4.51 -9.49 2.44
CA ASP A 5 -4.48 -10.95 2.41
C ASP A 5 -5.91 -11.50 2.54
N TYR A 6 -6.13 -12.73 2.08
CA TYR A 6 -7.38 -13.48 2.19
C TYR A 6 -7.91 -13.52 3.63
N PHE A 7 -7.01 -13.53 4.61
CA PHE A 7 -7.37 -13.46 6.02
C PHE A 7 -8.10 -12.16 6.36
N VAL A 8 -7.60 -11.00 5.89
CA VAL A 8 -8.23 -9.69 6.16
C VAL A 8 -9.60 -9.61 5.50
N TRP A 9 -9.72 -10.08 4.26
CA TRP A 9 -11.01 -10.16 3.57
C TRP A 9 -12.02 -11.05 4.33
N SER A 10 -11.56 -12.20 4.83
CA SER A 10 -12.39 -13.11 5.62
C SER A 10 -12.85 -12.47 6.93
N CYS A 11 -11.97 -11.72 7.61
CA CYS A 11 -12.32 -10.98 8.83
C CYS A 11 -13.37 -9.88 8.58
N ILE A 12 -13.29 -9.17 7.45
CA ILE A 12 -14.30 -8.17 7.08
C ILE A 12 -15.67 -8.85 6.90
N VAL A 13 -15.73 -9.95 6.13
CA VAL A 13 -16.97 -10.71 5.91
C VAL A 13 -17.52 -11.27 7.23
N ALA A 14 -16.67 -11.87 8.06
CA ALA A 14 -17.06 -12.41 9.36
C ALA A 14 -17.60 -11.32 10.29
N SER A 15 -17.01 -10.13 10.29
CA SER A 15 -17.48 -8.99 11.09
C SER A 15 -18.88 -8.56 10.69
N VAL A 16 -19.17 -8.52 9.38
CA VAL A 16 -20.51 -8.18 8.86
C VAL A 16 -21.54 -9.21 9.30
N ILE A 17 -21.21 -10.51 9.20
CA ILE A 17 -22.08 -11.60 9.65
C ILE A 17 -22.35 -11.49 11.15
N LEU A 18 -21.30 -11.30 11.96
CA LEU A 18 -21.42 -11.17 13.41
C LEU A 18 -22.29 -9.98 13.81
N ILE A 19 -22.13 -8.82 13.16
CA ILE A 19 -22.98 -7.65 13.40
C ILE A 19 -24.44 -7.96 13.03
N GLY A 20 -24.67 -8.63 11.90
CA GLY A 20 -26.02 -9.03 11.48
C GLY A 20 -26.71 -9.98 12.45
N VAL A 21 -25.99 -10.96 12.97
CA VAL A 21 -26.49 -11.90 13.98
C VAL A 21 -26.73 -11.21 15.32
N ALA A 22 -25.76 -10.44 15.81
CA ALA A 22 -25.82 -9.79 17.12
C ALA A 22 -26.91 -8.71 17.19
N LEU A 23 -27.11 -7.95 16.12
CA LEU A 23 -28.12 -6.88 16.06
C LEU A 23 -29.45 -7.35 15.46
N GLN A 24 -29.53 -8.62 15.03
CA GLN A 24 -30.68 -9.21 14.34
C GLN A 24 -31.22 -8.32 13.20
N SER A 25 -30.31 -7.61 12.51
CA SER A 25 -30.66 -6.59 11.55
C SER A 25 -29.72 -6.61 10.37
N PHE A 26 -30.24 -7.13 9.26
CA PHE A 26 -29.54 -7.15 7.98
C PHE A 26 -29.15 -5.74 7.50
N LYS A 27 -30.02 -4.74 7.75
CA LYS A 27 -29.76 -3.35 7.36
C LYS A 27 -28.53 -2.78 8.05
N LEU A 28 -28.38 -3.04 9.36
CA LEU A 28 -27.23 -2.58 10.14
C LEU A 28 -25.95 -3.35 9.78
N ALA A 29 -26.05 -4.64 9.46
CA ALA A 29 -24.90 -5.38 8.94
C ALA A 29 -24.39 -4.79 7.62
N PHE A 30 -25.31 -4.49 6.69
CA PHE A 30 -24.96 -3.92 5.38
C PHE A 30 -24.37 -2.51 5.47
N ASP A 31 -24.78 -1.71 6.46
CA ASP A 31 -24.19 -0.40 6.70
C ASP A 31 -22.66 -0.48 6.96
N PHE A 32 -22.18 -1.56 7.57
CA PHE A 32 -20.74 -1.78 7.77
C PHE A 32 -19.98 -1.99 6.45
N LEU A 33 -20.58 -2.76 5.52
CA LEU A 33 -20.06 -2.91 4.15
C LEU A 33 -20.13 -1.59 3.39
N PHE A 34 -21.24 -0.86 3.51
CA PHE A 34 -21.40 0.44 2.86
C PHE A 34 -20.34 1.45 3.32
N LEU A 35 -20.06 1.52 4.62
CA LEU A 35 -18.97 2.36 5.12
C LEU A 35 -17.60 1.95 4.58
N PHE A 36 -17.35 0.65 4.43
CA PHE A 36 -16.11 0.17 3.83
C PHE A 36 -15.98 0.59 2.36
N VAL A 37 -17.09 0.75 1.63
CA VAL A 37 -17.09 1.31 0.26
C VAL A 37 -17.38 2.81 0.22
N ASN A 38 -17.24 3.51 1.36
CA ASN A 38 -17.49 4.96 1.52
C ASN A 38 -18.90 5.42 1.10
N GLN A 39 -19.91 4.56 1.25
CA GLN A 39 -21.32 4.92 1.09
C GLN A 39 -21.97 5.29 2.42
N THR A 40 -23.02 6.11 2.33
CA THR A 40 -23.79 6.56 3.49
C THR A 40 -24.56 5.41 4.14
N VAL A 41 -24.50 5.34 5.47
CA VAL A 41 -25.32 4.41 6.26
C VAL A 41 -26.81 4.74 6.14
N ARG A 42 -27.64 3.69 6.13
CA ARG A 42 -29.10 3.79 6.03
C ARG A 42 -29.80 3.54 7.36
N GLY A 43 -29.16 2.81 8.27
CA GLY A 43 -29.67 2.46 9.59
C GLY A 43 -29.58 3.59 10.62
N LYS A 44 -30.46 3.54 11.62
CA LYS A 44 -30.46 4.47 12.75
C LYS A 44 -29.52 3.97 13.85
N TRP A 45 -28.23 4.24 13.68
CA TRP A 45 -27.18 3.85 14.64
C TRP A 45 -27.21 4.62 15.96
N SER A 46 -27.87 5.80 15.99
CA SER A 46 -27.98 6.64 17.18
C SER A 46 -28.75 6.02 18.35
N LYS A 47 -29.53 4.96 18.11
CA LYS A 47 -30.25 4.22 19.15
C LYS A 47 -29.45 3.05 19.73
N LEU A 48 -28.27 2.77 19.18
CA LEU A 48 -27.38 1.71 19.65
C LEU A 48 -26.39 2.23 20.69
N SER A 49 -25.69 1.31 21.36
CA SER A 49 -24.61 1.65 22.28
C SER A 49 -23.57 2.55 21.60
N PRO A 50 -23.05 3.58 22.28
CA PRO A 50 -21.99 4.46 21.75
C PRO A 50 -20.77 3.68 21.24
N TRP A 51 -20.44 2.55 21.88
CA TRP A 51 -19.34 1.67 21.47
C TRP A 51 -19.56 1.02 20.10
N LEU A 52 -20.81 0.70 19.77
CA LEU A 52 -21.22 0.18 18.46
C LEU A 52 -21.21 1.28 17.40
N ALA A 53 -21.45 2.54 17.78
CA ALA A 53 -21.28 3.66 16.85
C ALA A 53 -19.79 3.94 16.57
N ILE A 54 -18.91 3.78 17.56
CA ILE A 54 -17.46 3.92 17.39
C ILE A 54 -16.88 2.84 16.47
N SER A 55 -17.42 1.62 16.49
CA SER A 55 -16.94 0.55 15.60
C SER A 55 -17.14 0.86 14.10
N LEU A 56 -18.00 1.82 13.75
CA LEU A 56 -18.17 2.32 12.38
C LEU A 56 -16.95 3.08 11.85
N ILE A 57 -16.05 3.52 12.72
CA ILE A 57 -14.79 4.15 12.31
C ILE A 57 -13.85 3.12 11.67
N ALA A 58 -13.88 1.87 12.14
CA ALA A 58 -12.99 0.82 11.64
C ALA A 58 -13.12 0.54 10.12
N PRO A 59 -14.32 0.34 9.54
CA PRO A 59 -14.46 0.12 8.10
C PRO A 59 -14.03 1.34 7.28
N VAL A 60 -14.19 2.57 7.80
CA VAL A 60 -13.71 3.79 7.15
C VAL A 60 -12.18 3.84 7.12
N ILE A 61 -11.52 3.54 8.24
CA ILE A 61 -10.05 3.47 8.31
C ILE A 61 -9.52 2.39 7.35
N LEU A 62 -10.15 1.21 7.35
CA LEU A 62 -9.80 0.11 6.45
C LEU A 62 -9.95 0.51 4.98
N SER A 63 -11.03 1.21 4.63
CA SER A 63 -11.28 1.75 3.29
C SER A 63 -10.18 2.73 2.88
N ILE A 64 -9.85 3.70 3.74
CA ILE A 64 -8.79 4.69 3.48
C ILE A 64 -7.45 4.01 3.27
N TYR A 65 -7.11 3.02 4.10
CA TYR A 65 -5.88 2.26 3.97
C TYR A 65 -5.84 1.48 2.64
N TYR A 66 -6.92 0.77 2.32
CA TYR A 66 -7.04 0.02 1.07
C TYR A 66 -6.88 0.91 -0.16
N GLN A 67 -7.62 2.02 -0.19
CA GLN A 67 -7.54 3.00 -1.28
C GLN A 67 -6.14 3.58 -1.40
N SER A 68 -5.48 3.91 -0.28
CA SER A 68 -4.13 4.46 -0.28
C SER A 68 -3.11 3.46 -0.84
N TYR A 69 -3.21 2.19 -0.46
CA TYR A 69 -2.31 1.15 -0.95
C TYR A 69 -2.51 0.86 -2.43
N VAL A 70 -3.75 0.61 -2.86
CA VAL A 70 -4.07 0.30 -4.26
C VAL A 70 -3.68 1.47 -5.17
N THR A 71 -3.98 2.70 -4.73
CA THR A 71 -3.57 3.90 -5.46
C THR A 71 -2.04 4.03 -5.52
N SER A 72 -1.32 3.67 -4.46
CA SER A 72 0.15 3.64 -4.46
C SER A 72 0.71 2.64 -5.47
N ASP A 73 0.13 1.44 -5.55
CA ASP A 73 0.60 0.39 -6.47
C ASP A 73 0.31 0.76 -7.93
N VAL A 74 -0.86 1.35 -8.20
CA VAL A 74 -1.22 1.86 -9.53
C VAL A 74 -0.34 3.03 -9.96
N ILE A 75 -0.10 3.99 -9.05
CA ILE A 75 0.70 5.18 -9.34
C ILE A 75 2.18 4.81 -9.48
N SER A 76 2.67 3.84 -8.71
CA SER A 76 4.08 3.41 -8.69
C SER A 76 4.19 1.90 -8.90
N PRO A 77 3.94 1.41 -10.12
CA PRO A 77 4.01 -0.01 -10.41
C PRO A 77 5.40 -0.56 -10.06
N ALA A 78 5.43 -1.83 -9.66
CA ALA A 78 6.65 -2.54 -9.26
C ALA A 78 7.82 -2.25 -10.21
N ARG A 79 8.97 -1.92 -9.60
CA ARG A 79 10.20 -1.48 -10.29
C ARG A 79 10.56 -2.44 -11.41
N THR A 80 10.94 -1.93 -12.58
CA THR A 80 11.71 -2.71 -13.55
C THR A 80 13.12 -2.88 -13.02
N THR A 81 13.34 -3.86 -12.13
CA THR A 81 14.67 -4.23 -11.66
C THR A 81 15.45 -4.84 -12.83
N GLN A 82 16.50 -4.16 -13.28
CA GLN A 82 17.35 -4.64 -14.38
C GLN A 82 18.69 -5.20 -13.91
N ILE A 83 19.08 -4.96 -12.66
CA ILE A 83 20.35 -5.41 -12.08
C ILE A 83 20.02 -6.32 -10.90
N GLU A 84 20.47 -7.57 -10.96
CA GLU A 84 20.08 -8.56 -9.95
C GLU A 84 20.87 -8.40 -8.66
N ASN A 85 22.19 -8.20 -8.75
CA ASN A 85 23.09 -8.21 -7.61
C ASN A 85 24.27 -7.24 -7.75
N ALA A 86 24.99 -7.05 -6.64
CA ALA A 86 26.16 -6.19 -6.58
C ALA A 86 27.29 -6.64 -7.52
N GLN A 87 27.47 -7.94 -7.75
CA GLN A 87 28.48 -8.43 -8.67
C GLN A 87 28.20 -7.96 -10.10
N GLU A 88 26.95 -8.03 -10.55
CA GLU A 88 26.54 -7.49 -11.84
C GLU A 88 26.76 -5.97 -11.90
N LEU A 89 26.37 -5.25 -10.85
CA LEU A 89 26.53 -3.80 -10.75
C LEU A 89 28.01 -3.38 -10.91
N PHE A 90 28.90 -3.96 -10.10
CA PHE A 90 30.29 -3.52 -10.00
C PHE A 90 31.23 -4.18 -11.02
N LEU A 91 31.09 -5.49 -11.30
CA LEU A 91 32.03 -6.21 -12.16
C LEU A 91 31.60 -6.23 -13.63
N LYS A 92 30.32 -6.45 -13.91
CA LYS A 92 29.83 -6.57 -15.30
C LYS A 92 29.53 -5.20 -15.90
N ARG A 93 28.89 -4.33 -15.12
CA ARG A 93 28.43 -3.01 -15.60
C ARG A 93 29.36 -1.87 -15.21
N ASN A 94 30.38 -2.11 -14.37
CA ASN A 94 31.38 -1.13 -13.94
C ASN A 94 30.78 0.15 -13.34
N PHE A 95 29.69 0.02 -12.57
CA PHE A 95 29.19 1.13 -11.77
C PHE A 95 30.13 1.42 -10.60
N LYS A 96 30.11 2.66 -10.12
CA LYS A 96 30.82 3.09 -8.92
C LYS A 96 29.83 3.62 -7.89
N LEU A 97 30.04 3.26 -6.64
CA LEU A 97 29.26 3.77 -5.53
C LEU A 97 29.70 5.19 -5.16
N MET A 98 28.77 6.13 -5.27
CA MET A 98 28.97 7.52 -4.92
C MET A 98 28.86 7.67 -3.40
N VAL A 99 29.93 8.14 -2.76
CA VAL A 99 29.99 8.37 -1.31
C VAL A 99 30.46 9.79 -1.02
N ALA A 100 29.73 10.48 -0.14
CA ALA A 100 29.93 11.89 0.21
C ALA A 100 31.20 12.17 1.02
N VAL A 101 31.53 11.25 1.91
CA VAL A 101 32.72 11.21 2.73
C VAL A 101 32.93 9.73 2.95
N PHE A 102 34.18 9.26 3.00
CA PHE A 102 34.49 7.93 3.51
C PHE A 102 34.58 8.03 5.04
N PRO A 103 33.51 7.75 5.81
CA PRO A 103 33.62 7.78 7.25
C PRO A 103 34.45 6.55 7.62
N LYS A 104 35.62 6.75 8.24
CA LYS A 104 36.46 5.63 8.71
C LYS A 104 35.66 4.60 9.53
N GLU A 105 34.60 5.08 10.20
CA GLU A 105 33.66 4.31 11.01
C GLU A 105 32.77 3.34 10.21
N THR A 106 32.45 3.63 8.94
CA THR A 106 31.60 2.75 8.08
C THR A 106 32.40 1.93 7.06
N ALA A 107 33.72 2.17 6.96
CA ALA A 107 34.59 1.40 6.07
C ALA A 107 34.56 -0.11 6.40
N MET A 108 34.41 -0.46 7.69
CA MET A 108 34.26 -1.85 8.12
C MET A 108 32.95 -2.45 7.63
N ASP A 109 31.84 -1.72 7.70
CA ASP A 109 30.53 -2.16 7.21
C ASP A 109 30.56 -2.42 5.71
N PHE A 110 31.18 -1.53 4.94
CA PHE A 110 31.40 -1.75 3.51
C PHE A 110 32.28 -2.97 3.26
N LYS A 111 33.37 -3.14 4.01
CA LYS A 111 34.24 -4.32 3.86
C LYS A 111 33.49 -5.63 4.11
N ILE A 112 32.65 -5.68 5.14
CA ILE A 112 31.80 -6.83 5.45
C ILE A 112 30.78 -7.06 4.33
N ALA A 113 30.09 -6.00 3.89
CA ALA A 113 29.07 -6.07 2.85
C ALA A 113 29.63 -6.56 1.50
N PHE A 114 30.82 -6.09 1.10
CA PHE A 114 31.52 -6.56 -0.09
C PHE A 114 31.95 -8.02 0.07
N GLY A 115 32.51 -8.40 1.23
CA GLY A 115 32.94 -9.77 1.51
C GLY A 115 31.81 -10.80 1.47
N GLN A 116 30.64 -10.48 2.04
CA GLN A 116 29.44 -11.33 1.99
C GLN A 116 28.96 -11.61 0.55
N ARG A 117 29.37 -10.77 -0.40
CA ARG A 117 28.98 -10.85 -1.82
C ARG A 117 30.08 -11.41 -2.70
N GLY A 118 31.16 -11.93 -2.10
CA GLY A 118 32.31 -12.45 -2.84
C GLY A 118 33.06 -11.37 -3.62
N LEU A 119 32.93 -10.10 -3.21
CA LEU A 119 33.65 -8.98 -3.81
C LEU A 119 34.79 -8.54 -2.89
N GLU A 120 35.95 -8.29 -3.46
CA GLU A 120 37.06 -7.69 -2.73
C GLU A 120 36.76 -6.22 -2.44
N PHE A 121 36.81 -5.80 -1.18
CA PHE A 121 36.67 -4.39 -0.85
C PHE A 121 37.81 -3.57 -1.45
N SER A 122 37.50 -2.69 -2.40
CA SER A 122 38.49 -1.91 -3.14
C SER A 122 37.98 -0.53 -3.49
N HIS A 123 38.85 0.48 -3.37
CA HIS A 123 38.55 1.87 -3.74
C HIS A 123 38.08 2.03 -5.20
N LYS A 124 38.39 1.08 -6.08
CA LYS A 124 37.95 1.12 -7.49
C LYS A 124 36.42 1.12 -7.65
N TYR A 125 35.68 0.62 -6.66
CA TYR A 125 34.22 0.58 -6.64
C TYR A 125 33.58 1.85 -6.06
N PHE A 126 34.38 2.82 -5.62
CA PHE A 126 33.89 4.03 -5.01
C PHE A 126 34.29 5.25 -5.84
N GLU A 127 33.40 6.23 -5.88
CA GLU A 127 33.71 7.59 -6.30
C GLU A 127 33.42 8.48 -5.09
N ILE A 128 34.47 9.11 -4.56
CA ILE A 128 34.37 9.98 -3.39
C ILE A 128 34.16 11.39 -3.90
N GLU A 129 33.01 11.97 -3.62
CA GLU A 129 32.78 13.39 -3.86
C GLU A 129 32.84 14.13 -2.55
N GLU A 130 33.72 15.14 -2.44
CA GLU A 130 33.65 16.11 -1.34
C GLU A 130 32.32 16.86 -1.44
N ILE A 131 31.32 16.37 -0.71
CA ILE A 131 30.10 17.13 -0.51
C ILE A 131 30.44 18.28 0.43
N LEU A 132 30.22 19.50 -0.04
CA LEU A 132 30.28 20.72 0.77
C LEU A 132 29.58 20.46 2.10
N GLN A 133 30.33 20.55 3.21
CA GLN A 133 29.94 20.20 4.59
C GLN A 133 28.65 20.86 5.12
N ASN A 134 28.00 21.72 4.31
CA ASN A 134 26.80 22.46 4.65
C ASN A 134 25.50 21.86 4.10
N MET A 135 25.55 20.77 3.31
CA MET A 135 24.35 20.07 2.83
C MET A 135 24.17 18.76 3.59
N SER A 136 22.94 18.47 4.04
CA SER A 136 22.65 17.23 4.75
C SER A 136 22.53 16.08 3.73
N PRO A 137 23.47 15.11 3.69
CA PRO A 137 23.47 13.97 2.74
C PRO A 137 22.25 13.03 2.88
N SER A 138 21.30 13.39 3.72
CA SER A 138 20.03 12.71 3.95
C SER A 138 18.93 13.11 2.96
N SER A 139 19.08 14.22 2.22
CA SER A 139 18.02 14.68 1.31
C SER A 139 18.01 13.89 0.00
N ALA A 140 16.82 13.52 -0.48
CA ALA A 140 16.68 12.80 -1.76
C ALA A 140 17.12 13.65 -2.96
N GLU A 141 17.04 14.97 -2.86
CA GLU A 141 17.47 15.91 -3.89
C GLU A 141 18.99 15.89 -4.08
N GLU A 142 19.75 15.80 -2.99
CA GLU A 142 21.20 15.71 -3.05
C GLU A 142 21.65 14.36 -3.62
N ARG A 143 20.99 13.26 -3.23
CA ARG A 143 21.27 11.95 -3.83
C ARG A 143 20.96 11.93 -5.33
N ALA A 144 19.89 12.60 -5.75
CA ALA A 144 19.59 12.80 -7.16
C ALA A 144 20.68 13.62 -7.88
N ARG A 145 21.18 14.69 -7.26
CA ARG A 145 22.30 15.51 -7.79
C ARG A 145 23.58 14.69 -7.97
N LEU A 146 23.95 13.89 -6.97
CA LEU A 146 25.13 13.01 -7.03
C LEU A 146 24.99 11.97 -8.15
N ALA A 147 23.82 11.35 -8.26
CA ALA A 147 23.53 10.42 -9.34
C ALA A 147 23.61 11.11 -10.71
N ALA A 148 23.13 12.35 -10.82
CA ALA A 148 23.16 13.14 -12.04
C ALA A 148 24.55 13.60 -12.46
N LYS A 149 25.46 13.83 -11.53
CA LYS A 149 26.83 14.19 -11.87
C LYS A 149 27.58 13.07 -12.59
N HIS A 150 27.16 11.81 -12.37
CA HIS A 150 27.75 10.62 -12.98
C HIS A 150 26.74 9.85 -13.84
N GLU A 151 26.19 10.55 -14.84
CA GLU A 151 25.01 10.19 -15.67
C GLU A 151 24.95 8.75 -16.22
N SER A 152 26.07 8.04 -16.32
CA SER A 152 26.13 6.70 -16.93
C SER A 152 26.57 5.56 -16.01
N LYS A 153 27.25 5.83 -14.88
CA LYS A 153 27.89 4.79 -14.04
C LYS A 153 27.88 5.07 -12.53
N GLY A 154 27.14 6.08 -12.08
CA GLY A 154 26.96 6.35 -10.65
C GLY A 154 25.93 5.41 -10.01
N ALA A 155 26.26 4.85 -8.86
CA ALA A 155 25.34 4.11 -7.99
C ALA A 155 25.24 4.81 -6.63
N ILE A 156 24.03 4.94 -6.09
CA ILE A 156 23.78 5.55 -4.78
C ILE A 156 23.10 4.54 -3.86
N LEU A 157 23.46 4.56 -2.58
CA LEU A 157 22.72 3.81 -1.57
C LEU A 157 21.50 4.61 -1.13
N VAL A 158 20.35 3.95 -1.03
CA VAL A 158 19.10 4.54 -0.53
C VAL A 158 18.36 3.51 0.31
N ASP A 159 17.80 3.96 1.43
CA ASP A 159 16.91 3.16 2.26
C ASP A 159 15.79 2.59 1.39
N LYS A 160 15.51 1.29 1.53
CA LYS A 160 14.55 0.58 0.69
C LYS A 160 13.17 1.26 0.66
N SER A 161 12.72 1.79 1.80
CA SER A 161 11.46 2.53 1.95
C SER A 161 11.45 3.89 1.24
N LYS A 162 12.62 4.49 1.02
CA LYS A 162 12.79 5.81 0.38
C LYS A 162 13.20 5.71 -1.09
N ALA A 163 13.55 4.53 -1.60
CA ALA A 163 14.05 4.36 -2.95
C ALA A 163 13.08 4.87 -4.04
N ASP A 164 11.77 4.66 -3.89
CA ASP A 164 10.80 5.16 -4.89
C ASP A 164 10.69 6.69 -4.89
N TYR A 165 10.79 7.29 -3.71
CA TYR A 165 10.83 8.74 -3.58
C TYR A 165 12.11 9.32 -4.20
N ALA A 166 13.27 8.69 -3.95
CA ALA A 166 14.54 9.10 -4.53
C ALA A 166 14.54 8.98 -6.07
N LEU A 167 14.00 7.89 -6.62
CA LEU A 167 13.81 7.74 -8.06
C LEU A 167 12.90 8.82 -8.64
N ALA A 168 11.74 9.05 -8.02
CA ALA A 168 10.80 10.06 -8.46
C ALA A 168 11.43 11.46 -8.43
N MET A 169 12.19 11.77 -7.39
CA MET A 169 12.92 13.03 -7.27
C MET A 169 14.04 13.16 -8.30
N THR A 170 14.79 12.08 -8.56
CA THR A 170 15.85 12.09 -9.58
C THR A 170 15.25 12.32 -10.96
N ARG A 171 14.16 11.63 -11.28
CA ARG A 171 13.43 11.80 -12.54
C ARG A 171 12.81 13.19 -12.68
N TYR A 172 12.42 13.82 -11.58
CA TYR A 172 11.93 15.20 -11.56
C TYR A 172 13.05 16.19 -11.89
N LEU A 173 14.16 16.12 -11.15
CA LEU A 173 15.27 17.07 -11.27
C LEU A 173 16.08 16.85 -12.55
N TYR A 174 16.16 15.60 -13.02
CA TYR A 174 17.00 15.15 -14.14
C TYR A 174 16.24 14.14 -15.03
N PRO A 175 15.31 14.62 -15.88
CA PRO A 175 14.39 13.77 -16.64
C PRO A 175 15.05 12.85 -17.66
N HIS A 176 16.26 13.20 -18.12
CA HIS A 176 17.04 12.41 -19.07
C HIS A 176 17.71 11.18 -18.44
N LEU A 177 17.83 11.15 -17.10
CA LEU A 177 18.45 10.04 -16.40
C LEU A 177 17.51 8.84 -16.26
N LYS A 178 18.04 7.66 -16.59
CA LYS A 178 17.35 6.39 -16.37
C LYS A 178 17.98 5.69 -15.17
N CYS A 179 17.31 5.79 -14.03
CA CYS A 179 17.74 5.12 -12.81
C CYS A 179 17.07 3.75 -12.68
N ASN A 180 17.86 2.74 -12.33
CA ASN A 180 17.40 1.40 -11.98
C ASN A 180 17.66 1.13 -10.50
N VAL A 181 16.91 0.19 -9.92
CA VAL A 181 17.18 -0.31 -8.58
C VAL A 181 17.72 -1.72 -8.66
N VAL A 182 18.79 -1.97 -7.91
CA VAL A 182 19.37 -3.30 -7.74
C VAL A 182 18.42 -4.14 -6.88
N LYS A 183 18.15 -5.37 -7.31
CA LYS A 183 17.20 -6.26 -6.62
C LYS A 183 17.72 -6.71 -5.25
N GLU A 184 19.02 -6.95 -5.16
CA GLU A 184 19.71 -7.30 -3.92
C GLU A 184 19.77 -6.09 -2.96
N ASP A 185 19.35 -6.30 -1.71
CA ASP A 185 19.53 -5.31 -0.64
C ASP A 185 21.02 -5.24 -0.25
N TRP A 186 21.57 -4.03 -0.08
CA TRP A 186 23.01 -3.83 0.19
C TRP A 186 23.41 -4.15 1.63
N VAL A 187 22.76 -3.53 2.60
CA VAL A 187 22.98 -3.80 4.02
C VAL A 187 21.64 -3.70 4.72
N GLU A 188 21.36 -4.65 5.60
CA GLU A 188 20.25 -4.55 6.53
C GLU A 188 20.75 -3.86 7.81
N TYR A 189 20.07 -2.80 8.20
CA TYR A 189 20.34 -2.09 9.44
C TYR A 189 19.05 -2.00 10.25
N TRP A 190 19.21 -2.06 11.57
CA TRP A 190 18.09 -1.98 12.51
C TRP A 190 18.01 -0.56 13.05
N ASP A 191 16.94 0.15 12.73
CA ASP A 191 16.63 1.44 13.34
C ASP A 191 16.26 1.23 14.81
N THR A 192 17.27 1.33 15.67
CA THR A 192 17.13 1.10 17.10
C THR A 192 16.76 2.41 17.78
N TRP A 193 15.64 2.41 18.49
CA TRP A 193 15.21 3.58 19.25
C TRP A 193 15.81 3.52 20.64
N MET A 194 16.73 4.43 20.93
CA MET A 194 17.29 4.59 22.27
C MET A 194 16.50 5.64 23.04
N ILE A 195 15.74 5.21 24.03
CA ILE A 195 14.97 6.11 24.90
C ILE A 195 15.69 6.21 26.25
N LYS A 196 16.30 7.36 26.53
CA LYS A 196 16.88 7.66 27.85
C LYS A 196 15.86 8.46 28.67
N SER A 197 15.00 7.76 29.43
CA SER A 197 13.98 8.38 30.29
C SER A 197 13.61 7.45 31.44
N LEU A 198 13.16 8.02 32.57
CA LEU A 198 12.55 7.27 33.68
C LEU A 198 11.29 6.50 33.24
N LEU A 199 10.69 6.87 32.09
CA LEU A 199 9.53 6.21 31.50
C LEU A 199 9.89 5.28 30.32
N ALA A 200 11.18 4.96 30.12
CA ALA A 200 11.64 4.17 28.98
C ALA A 200 10.88 2.84 28.85
N ASP A 201 10.66 2.13 29.96
CA ASP A 201 9.92 0.85 29.95
C ASP A 201 8.47 1.02 29.51
N ARG A 202 7.78 2.05 30.01
CA ARG A 202 6.40 2.33 29.61
C ARG A 202 6.31 2.72 28.14
N MET A 203 7.25 3.54 27.66
CA MET A 203 7.32 3.93 26.25
C MET A 203 7.64 2.73 25.35
N TYR A 204 8.53 1.84 25.77
CA TYR A 204 8.84 0.60 25.06
C TYR A 204 7.61 -0.28 24.92
N VAL A 205 6.90 -0.55 26.03
CA VAL A 205 5.68 -1.37 26.01
C VAL A 205 4.59 -0.74 25.12
N THR A 206 4.41 0.58 25.23
CA THR A 206 3.41 1.30 24.43
C THR A 206 3.74 1.23 22.95
N LYS A 207 5.00 1.50 22.60
CA LYS A 207 5.48 1.41 21.22
C LYS A 207 5.34 0.01 20.65
N PHE A 208 5.70 -1.01 21.42
CA PHE A 208 5.58 -2.40 21.00
C PHE A 208 4.13 -2.76 20.70
N ARG A 209 3.18 -2.33 21.56
CA ARG A 209 1.74 -2.50 21.31
C ARG A 209 1.27 -1.76 20.05
N LEU A 210 1.72 -0.53 19.82
CA LEU A 210 1.40 0.22 18.60
C LEU A 210 1.96 -0.46 17.34
N MET A 211 3.16 -1.03 17.43
CA MET A 211 3.76 -1.80 16.34
C MET A 211 2.96 -3.07 16.03
N GLN A 212 2.58 -3.84 17.07
CA GLN A 212 1.71 -5.01 16.90
C GLN A 212 0.33 -4.65 16.35
N ALA A 213 -0.20 -3.48 16.70
CA ALA A 213 -1.46 -2.97 16.17
C ALA A 213 -1.34 -2.44 14.73
N GLY A 214 -0.16 -2.49 14.10
CA GLY A 214 0.04 -2.02 12.72
C GLY A 214 0.08 -0.50 12.55
N PHE A 215 0.18 0.27 13.64
CA PHE A 215 0.20 1.73 13.59
C PHE A 215 1.41 2.27 12.80
N TYR A 216 2.59 1.70 13.01
CA TYR A 216 3.80 2.11 12.29
C TYR A 216 3.74 1.82 10.79
N PRO A 217 3.40 0.59 10.35
CA PRO A 217 3.15 0.30 8.93
C PRO A 217 2.12 1.24 8.27
N PHE A 218 1.04 1.58 9.00
CA PHE A 218 0.02 2.51 8.51
C PHE A 218 0.62 3.91 8.24
N TRP A 219 1.32 4.49 9.21
CA TRP A 219 1.90 5.82 9.05
C TRP A 219 3.06 5.86 8.04
N ASP A 220 3.87 4.79 7.97
CA ASP A 220 4.91 4.68 6.95
C ASP A 220 4.30 4.66 5.53
N SER A 221 3.22 3.91 5.35
CA SER A 221 2.47 3.88 4.08
C SER A 221 1.88 5.25 3.73
N LEU A 222 1.26 5.94 4.70
CA LEU A 222 0.66 7.25 4.49
C LEU A 222 1.71 8.33 4.16
N THR A 223 2.83 8.35 4.89
CA THR A 223 3.91 9.31 4.66
C THR A 223 4.62 9.04 3.34
N ARG A 224 4.81 7.76 2.98
CA ARG A 224 5.29 7.35 1.65
C ARG A 224 4.36 7.85 0.55
N TYR A 225 3.04 7.73 0.72
CA TYR A 225 2.05 8.26 -0.22
C TYR A 225 2.18 9.76 -0.40
N GLN A 226 2.17 10.53 0.71
CA GLN A 226 2.31 11.98 0.64
C GLN A 226 3.58 12.39 -0.10
N ARG A 227 4.72 11.75 0.20
CA ARG A 227 6.00 12.05 -0.46
C ARG A 227 5.97 11.72 -1.95
N LEU A 228 5.41 10.58 -2.34
CA LEU A 228 5.27 10.18 -3.75
C LEU A 228 4.30 11.08 -4.50
N TYR A 229 3.19 11.46 -3.88
CA TYR A 229 2.24 12.40 -4.45
C TYR A 229 2.91 13.75 -4.66
N PHE A 230 3.62 14.30 -3.67
CA PHE A 230 4.32 15.58 -3.82
C PHE A 230 5.43 15.53 -4.87
N SER A 231 6.24 14.46 -4.92
CA SER A 231 7.29 14.35 -5.93
C SER A 231 6.71 14.21 -7.33
N LYS A 232 5.63 13.45 -7.48
CA LYS A 232 4.92 13.32 -8.76
C LYS A 232 4.21 14.62 -9.13
N ALA A 233 3.39 15.21 -8.27
CA ALA A 233 2.73 16.49 -8.52
C ALA A 233 3.72 17.60 -8.91
N LYS A 234 4.89 17.67 -8.25
CA LYS A 234 5.98 18.58 -8.65
C LYS A 234 6.56 18.23 -10.03
N ALA A 235 6.78 16.95 -10.32
CA ALA A 235 7.24 16.50 -11.63
C ALA A 235 6.25 16.73 -12.78
N HIS A 236 4.95 16.73 -12.48
CA HIS A 236 3.88 16.86 -13.46
C HIS A 236 3.69 18.31 -13.96
N GLY A 237 4.47 19.26 -13.43
CA GLY A 237 4.55 20.61 -14.00
C GLY A 237 5.37 20.71 -15.30
N ILE A 238 6.24 19.74 -15.63
CA ILE A 238 7.23 19.93 -16.72
C ILE A 238 7.37 18.75 -17.70
N LEU A 239 7.02 17.49 -17.39
CA LEU A 239 7.17 16.41 -18.40
C LEU A 239 6.01 15.43 -18.51
N ASP A 240 5.53 15.35 -19.75
CA ASP A 240 4.72 14.32 -20.38
C ASP A 240 5.36 12.93 -20.24
N MET A 241 5.18 12.32 -19.07
CA MET A 241 5.63 10.97 -18.80
C MET A 241 4.46 10.08 -18.49
N GLY A 242 3.82 9.61 -19.55
CA GLY A 242 3.20 8.29 -19.62
C GLY A 242 2.64 7.77 -18.29
N PHE A 243 1.68 8.47 -17.70
CA PHE A 243 0.54 7.74 -17.17
C PHE A 243 0.08 6.91 -18.35
N LYS A 244 0.51 5.64 -18.42
CA LYS A 244 -0.20 4.71 -19.27
C LYS A 244 -1.61 4.76 -18.70
N PRO A 245 -2.59 5.32 -19.42
CA PRO A 245 -3.96 5.26 -18.94
C PRO A 245 -4.21 3.81 -18.58
N LEU A 246 -4.81 3.60 -17.41
CA LEU A 246 -5.17 2.28 -16.93
C LEU A 246 -5.79 1.51 -18.10
N ASN A 247 -5.06 0.54 -18.63
CA ASN A 247 -5.47 -0.09 -19.87
C ASN A 247 -6.76 -0.86 -19.55
N LEU A 248 -7.83 -0.57 -20.28
CA LEU A 248 -9.13 -1.23 -20.12
C LEU A 248 -9.02 -2.76 -20.22
N PHE A 249 -8.02 -3.25 -20.96
CA PHE A 249 -7.70 -4.67 -21.12
C PHE A 249 -6.70 -5.24 -20.09
N SER A 250 -6.42 -4.50 -19.01
CA SER A 250 -5.54 -4.97 -17.91
C SER A 250 -6.34 -5.47 -16.70
N THR A 251 -5.75 -5.45 -15.50
CA THR A 251 -6.32 -5.91 -14.22
C THR A 251 -7.72 -5.33 -13.91
N ILE A 252 -8.05 -4.12 -14.38
CA ILE A 252 -9.38 -3.52 -14.24
C ILE A 252 -10.49 -4.33 -14.94
N TRP A 253 -10.16 -5.07 -16.00
CA TRP A 253 -11.11 -5.92 -16.71
C TRP A 253 -11.76 -6.96 -15.77
N VAL A 254 -11.02 -7.42 -14.75
CA VAL A 254 -11.55 -8.34 -13.73
C VAL A 254 -12.69 -7.69 -12.95
N VAL A 255 -12.58 -6.40 -12.63
CA VAL A 255 -13.63 -5.63 -11.94
C VAL A 255 -14.89 -5.53 -12.80
N PHE A 256 -14.74 -5.27 -14.10
CA PHE A 256 -15.87 -5.24 -15.04
C PHE A 256 -16.57 -6.61 -15.16
N LYS A 257 -15.82 -7.71 -15.25
CA LYS A 257 -16.40 -9.06 -15.25
C LYS A 257 -17.17 -9.34 -13.96
N LEU A 258 -16.60 -8.98 -12.82
CA LEU A 258 -17.23 -9.20 -11.52
C LEU A 258 -18.50 -8.37 -11.38
N TYR A 259 -18.49 -7.12 -11.85
CA TYR A 259 -19.68 -6.27 -11.92
C TYR A 259 -20.80 -6.89 -12.77
N LEU A 260 -20.45 -7.43 -13.95
CA LEU A 260 -21.42 -8.10 -14.82
C LEU A 260 -22.02 -9.34 -14.17
N ILE A 261 -21.20 -10.17 -13.52
CA ILE A 261 -21.66 -11.33 -12.74
C ILE A 261 -22.64 -10.88 -11.64
N MET A 262 -22.35 -9.80 -10.91
CA MET A 262 -23.22 -9.28 -9.85
C MET A 262 -24.56 -8.76 -10.40
N ILE A 263 -24.57 -8.13 -11.57
CA ILE A 263 -25.82 -7.75 -12.26
C ILE A 263 -26.63 -9.00 -12.60
N THR A 264 -26.00 -10.01 -13.21
CA THR A 264 -26.69 -11.26 -13.57
C THR A 264 -27.30 -11.94 -12.34
N ILE A 265 -26.55 -12.03 -11.24
CA ILE A 265 -27.05 -12.60 -9.98
C ILE A 265 -28.24 -11.78 -9.46
N SER A 266 -28.18 -10.46 -9.53
CA SER A 266 -29.26 -9.58 -9.06
C SER A 266 -30.54 -9.75 -9.89
N VAL A 267 -30.42 -9.82 -11.22
CA VAL A 267 -31.56 -10.08 -12.11
C VAL A 267 -32.18 -11.44 -11.81
N LEU A 268 -31.35 -12.50 -11.73
CA LEU A 268 -31.83 -13.85 -11.42
C LEU A 268 -32.50 -13.92 -10.04
N SER A 269 -31.90 -13.29 -9.03
CA SER A 269 -32.46 -13.25 -7.67
C SER A 269 -33.82 -12.56 -7.65
N PHE A 270 -33.97 -11.45 -8.38
CA PHE A 270 -35.25 -10.75 -8.52
C PHE A 270 -36.31 -11.62 -9.21
N THR A 271 -35.95 -12.33 -10.29
CA THR A 271 -36.87 -13.25 -10.98
C THR A 271 -37.30 -14.39 -10.07
N VAL A 272 -36.38 -14.99 -9.31
CA VAL A 272 -36.68 -16.04 -8.34
C VAL A 272 -37.60 -15.52 -7.24
N GLU A 273 -37.32 -14.35 -6.67
CA GLU A 273 -38.17 -13.74 -5.64
C GLU A 273 -39.58 -13.46 -6.17
N MET A 274 -39.71 -12.92 -7.39
CA MET A 274 -41.00 -12.70 -8.04
C MET A 274 -41.78 -14.01 -8.23
N PHE A 275 -41.12 -15.06 -8.69
CA PHE A 275 -41.74 -16.37 -8.86
C PHE A 275 -42.20 -16.96 -7.53
N LEU A 276 -41.35 -16.92 -6.49
CA LEU A 276 -41.70 -17.40 -5.15
C LEU A 276 -42.89 -16.62 -4.56
N ARG A 277 -42.92 -15.29 -4.73
CA ARG A 277 -44.06 -14.46 -4.28
C ARG A 277 -45.35 -14.84 -5.01
N LEU A 278 -45.29 -15.08 -6.32
CA LEU A 278 -46.45 -15.52 -7.10
C LEU A 278 -46.98 -16.88 -6.63
N VAL A 279 -46.09 -17.87 -6.48
CA VAL A 279 -46.46 -19.21 -5.98
C VAL A 279 -47.05 -19.14 -4.57
N THR A 280 -46.42 -18.37 -3.67
CA THR A 280 -46.92 -18.20 -2.30
C THR A 280 -48.29 -17.54 -2.29
N THR A 281 -48.51 -16.52 -3.12
CA THR A 281 -49.81 -15.83 -3.22
C THR A 281 -50.89 -16.75 -3.79
N GLN A 282 -50.55 -17.58 -4.79
CA GLN A 282 -51.47 -18.57 -5.34
C GLN A 282 -51.81 -19.67 -4.34
N MET A 283 -50.83 -20.21 -3.62
CA MET A 283 -51.08 -21.19 -2.56
C MET A 283 -51.98 -20.62 -1.47
N ILE A 284 -51.75 -19.37 -1.04
CA ILE A 284 -52.60 -18.72 -0.04
C ILE A 284 -54.04 -18.58 -0.55
N ARG A 285 -54.26 -18.20 -1.82
CA ARG A 285 -55.61 -18.13 -2.40
C ARG A 285 -56.31 -19.49 -2.41
N VAL A 286 -55.63 -20.54 -2.88
CA VAL A 286 -56.18 -21.90 -2.88
C VAL A 286 -56.51 -22.36 -1.46
N LEU A 287 -55.65 -22.04 -0.48
CA LEU A 287 -55.90 -22.38 0.93
C LEU A 287 -57.15 -21.67 1.48
N ILE A 288 -57.36 -20.40 1.10
CA ILE A 288 -58.55 -19.62 1.49
C ILE A 288 -59.81 -20.21 0.85
N ASP A 289 -59.78 -20.52 -0.45
CA ASP A 289 -60.93 -21.09 -1.17
C ASP A 289 -61.34 -22.48 -0.62
N VAL A 290 -60.36 -23.29 -0.18
CA VAL A 290 -60.62 -24.61 0.43
C VAL A 290 -61.14 -24.49 1.86
N SER A 291 -60.72 -23.45 2.61
CA SER A 291 -61.11 -23.29 4.02
C SER A 291 -62.44 -22.57 4.22
N HIS A 292 -62.88 -21.75 3.24
CA HIS A 292 -64.13 -20.98 3.30
C HIS A 292 -64.92 -21.07 1.98
N PRO A 293 -65.51 -22.22 1.64
CA PRO A 293 -66.28 -22.39 0.41
C PRO A 293 -67.55 -21.53 0.35
N ASP A 294 -68.05 -21.04 1.50
CA ASP A 294 -69.31 -20.29 1.60
C ASP A 294 -69.15 -18.76 1.44
N LEU A 295 -67.94 -18.27 1.13
CA LEU A 295 -67.62 -16.84 0.95
C LEU A 295 -67.50 -16.39 -0.52
N VAL A 296 -67.87 -17.26 -1.47
CA VAL A 296 -67.89 -17.00 -2.93
C VAL A 296 -69.33 -16.88 -3.43
#